data_AF-A0A484R1R7-F1
#
_entry.id   AF-A0A484R1R7-F1
#
_cell.length_a   1.000
_cell.length_b   1.000
_cell.length_c   1.000
_cell.angle_alpha   90.00
_cell.angle_beta   90.00
_cell.angle_gamma   90.00
#
_symmetry.space_group_name_H-M   'P 1'
#
loop_
_entity.id
_entity.type
_entity.pdbx_description
1 polymer ?
#
loop_
_entity_poly.entity_id
_entity_poly.type
_entity_poly.pdbx_seq_one_letter_code
_entity_poly.pdbx_strand_id
1 'polypeptide(L)'
;MRYLLLACCLALQGCLPYPVYKQLQPETRVRVVDAAGAPLAGASVTLLANTYPYGREHHRETQVTDAAGEVLFSSRREWRAETLFIHGAQVFVWRLCIAKPGYATYLNLPEPGSDFNADATIALQPGATTPCPSRAENS
;
A
#
# COMPACT_ATOMS: atom_id res chain seq x y z
N MET A 1 30.61 -12.96 -38.23
CA MET A 1 30.13 -11.70 -37.62
C MET A 1 28.62 -11.67 -37.37
N ARG A 2 27.78 -11.85 -38.41
CA ARG A 2 26.31 -11.70 -38.33
C ARG A 2 25.60 -12.68 -37.37
N TYR A 3 26.06 -13.92 -37.32
CA TYR A 3 25.55 -14.93 -36.38
C TYR A 3 26.03 -14.73 -34.93
N LEU A 4 27.19 -14.08 -34.74
CA LEU A 4 27.74 -13.78 -33.41
C LEU A 4 26.96 -12.65 -32.73
N LEU A 5 26.52 -11.65 -33.49
CA LEU A 5 25.63 -10.59 -33.04
C LEU A 5 24.25 -11.14 -32.68
N LEU A 6 23.69 -12.04 -33.50
CA LEU A 6 22.39 -12.65 -33.23
C LEU A 6 22.40 -13.54 -31.96
N ALA A 7 23.48 -14.32 -31.77
CA ALA A 7 23.67 -15.14 -30.57
C ALA A 7 23.84 -14.29 -29.30
N CYS A 8 24.53 -13.15 -29.38
CA CYS A 8 24.69 -12.21 -28.27
C CYS A 8 23.33 -11.59 -27.85
N CYS A 9 22.49 -11.20 -28.83
CA CYS A 9 21.15 -10.67 -28.55
C CYS A 9 20.21 -11.71 -27.92
N LEU A 10 20.36 -12.99 -28.26
CA LEU A 10 19.57 -14.09 -27.65
C LEU A 10 20.04 -14.43 -26.22
N ALA A 11 21.32 -14.29 -25.93
CA ALA A 11 21.87 -14.54 -24.58
C ALA A 11 21.55 -13.42 -23.56
N LEU A 12 21.19 -12.22 -24.03
CA LEU A 12 20.91 -11.05 -23.17
C LEU A 12 19.47 -10.98 -22.64
N GLN A 13 18.57 -11.88 -23.04
CA GLN A 13 17.12 -11.74 -22.71
C GLN A 13 16.79 -11.85 -21.22
N GLY A 14 17.66 -12.46 -20.41
CA GLY A 14 17.51 -12.49 -18.95
C GLY A 14 17.89 -11.19 -18.23
N CYS A 15 18.60 -10.28 -18.91
CA CYS A 15 19.14 -9.04 -18.32
C CYS A 15 18.47 -7.77 -18.86
N LEU A 16 17.52 -7.89 -19.80
CA LEU A 16 16.85 -6.73 -20.38
C LEU A 16 15.72 -6.27 -19.46
N PRO A 17 15.80 -5.06 -18.87
CA PRO A 17 14.69 -4.52 -18.13
C PRO A 17 13.51 -4.30 -19.07
N TYR A 18 12.32 -4.72 -18.65
CA TYR A 18 11.09 -4.48 -19.39
C TYR A 18 10.25 -3.44 -18.67
N PRO A 19 9.59 -2.52 -19.41
CA PRO A 19 8.68 -1.57 -18.81
C PRO A 19 7.38 -2.27 -18.39
N VAL A 20 6.89 -1.96 -17.21
CA VAL A 20 5.61 -2.42 -16.69
C VAL A 20 4.87 -1.28 -16.02
N TYR A 21 3.57 -1.14 -16.32
CA TYR A 21 2.73 -0.11 -15.73
C TYR A 21 2.09 -0.60 -14.42
N LYS A 22 2.82 -0.39 -13.31
CA LYS A 22 2.50 -0.95 -12.00
C LYS A 22 1.45 -0.10 -11.27
N GLN A 23 0.61 -0.77 -10.52
CA GLN A 23 -0.23 -0.15 -9.49
C GLN A 23 0.58 -0.02 -8.21
N LEU A 24 0.79 1.21 -7.76
CA LEU A 24 1.55 1.54 -6.55
C LEU A 24 0.60 1.72 -5.36
N GLN A 25 -0.63 2.15 -5.64
CA GLN A 25 -1.71 2.36 -4.68
C GLN A 25 -3.04 2.09 -5.38
N PRO A 26 -3.93 1.23 -4.86
CA PRO A 26 -5.29 1.12 -5.37
C PRO A 26 -6.09 2.36 -5.00
N GLU A 27 -7.15 2.63 -5.78
CA GLU A 27 -8.21 3.48 -5.25
C GLU A 27 -8.79 2.80 -4.00
N THR A 28 -8.88 3.52 -2.89
CA THR A 28 -9.28 2.95 -1.60
C THR A 28 -10.34 3.81 -0.94
N ARG A 29 -11.50 3.23 -0.64
CA ARG A 29 -12.56 3.84 0.15
C ARG A 29 -12.50 3.28 1.56
N VAL A 30 -12.48 4.17 2.55
CA VAL A 30 -12.51 3.78 3.97
C VAL A 30 -13.63 4.53 4.66
N ARG A 31 -14.50 3.78 5.34
CA ARG A 31 -15.49 4.33 6.27
C ARG A 31 -15.11 3.96 7.70
N VAL A 32 -15.04 4.95 8.58
CA VAL A 32 -14.64 4.79 9.98
C VAL A 32 -15.85 5.02 10.86
N VAL A 33 -16.14 4.06 11.72
CA VAL A 33 -17.28 4.07 12.63
C VAL A 33 -16.85 3.74 14.07
N ASP A 34 -17.69 4.03 15.05
CA ASP A 34 -17.52 3.52 16.41
C ASP A 34 -18.08 2.10 16.57
N ALA A 35 -18.01 1.56 17.79
CA ALA A 35 -18.54 0.24 18.12
C ALA A 35 -20.08 0.14 17.96
N ALA A 36 -20.81 1.25 17.97
CA ALA A 36 -22.25 1.30 17.73
C ALA A 36 -22.59 1.49 16.23
N GLY A 37 -21.59 1.66 15.36
CA GLY A 37 -21.75 1.90 13.94
C GLY A 37 -21.98 3.37 13.56
N ALA A 38 -21.84 4.31 14.50
CA ALA A 38 -21.96 5.73 14.20
C ALA A 38 -20.69 6.24 13.49
N PRO A 39 -20.84 7.13 12.48
CA PRO A 39 -19.69 7.63 11.71
C PRO A 39 -18.75 8.48 12.56
N LEU A 40 -17.44 8.27 12.38
CA LEU A 40 -16.40 9.00 13.08
C LEU A 40 -15.71 10.00 12.17
N ALA A 41 -16.14 11.26 12.23
CA ALA A 41 -15.48 12.38 11.57
C ALA A 41 -14.15 12.74 12.24
N GLY A 42 -13.19 13.27 11.49
CA GLY A 42 -11.91 13.73 12.05
C GLY A 42 -10.95 12.60 12.47
N ALA A 43 -11.15 11.36 12.01
CA ALA A 43 -10.18 10.30 12.14
C ALA A 43 -9.09 10.47 11.08
N SER A 44 -7.83 10.35 11.46
CA SER A 44 -6.70 10.33 10.52
C SER A 44 -6.56 8.93 9.96
N VAL A 45 -6.69 8.78 8.65
CA VAL A 45 -6.55 7.52 7.91
C VAL A 45 -5.30 7.61 7.06
N THR A 46 -4.36 6.71 7.27
CA THR A 46 -3.10 6.64 6.51
C THR A 46 -3.07 5.35 5.69
N LEU A 47 -2.96 5.49 4.38
CA LEU A 47 -2.71 4.40 3.44
C LEU A 47 -1.20 4.32 3.16
N LEU A 48 -0.62 3.18 3.50
CA LEU A 48 0.80 2.87 3.36
C LEU A 48 0.98 1.89 2.20
N ALA A 49 1.96 2.14 1.33
CA ALA A 49 2.38 1.19 0.30
C ALA A 49 3.83 0.80 0.54
N ASN A 50 4.07 -0.48 0.82
CA ASN A 50 5.40 -1.05 0.96
C ASN A 50 5.68 -1.99 -0.21
N THR A 51 6.95 -2.32 -0.45
CA THR A 51 7.33 -3.33 -1.44
C THR A 51 7.88 -4.60 -0.82
N TYR A 52 7.50 -5.75 -1.36
CA TYR A 52 8.14 -7.04 -1.12
C TYR A 52 9.18 -7.33 -2.23
N PRO A 53 10.34 -7.97 -1.94
CA PRO A 53 10.76 -8.55 -0.65
C PRO A 53 11.45 -7.57 0.32
N TYR A 54 11.75 -6.34 -0.11
CA TYR A 54 12.66 -5.46 0.64
C TYR A 54 12.00 -4.59 1.73
N GLY A 55 10.71 -4.76 2.02
CA GLY A 55 9.98 -4.16 3.14
C GLY A 55 9.74 -2.64 3.07
N ARG A 56 10.53 -1.90 2.28
CA ARG A 56 10.58 -0.44 2.28
C ARG A 56 9.23 0.22 1.99
N GLU A 57 8.89 1.24 2.77
CA GLU A 57 7.78 2.15 2.50
C GLU A 57 8.09 3.01 1.26
N HIS A 58 7.29 2.80 0.21
CA HIS A 58 7.37 3.49 -1.06
C HIS A 58 6.51 4.73 -1.11
N HIS A 59 5.30 4.64 -0.54
CA HIS A 59 4.34 5.73 -0.55
C HIS A 59 3.52 5.75 0.74
N ARG A 60 3.14 6.95 1.15
CA ARG A 60 2.13 7.15 2.20
C ARG A 60 1.22 8.30 1.81
N GLU A 61 -0.05 8.14 2.10
CA GLU A 61 -1.03 9.20 1.99
C GLU A 61 -1.89 9.22 3.25
N THR A 62 -2.08 10.39 3.83
CA THR A 62 -2.94 10.57 5.00
C THR A 62 -4.08 11.50 4.63
N GLN A 63 -5.30 11.07 4.90
CA GLN A 63 -6.51 11.87 4.80
C GLN A 63 -7.27 11.87 6.12
N VAL A 64 -8.21 12.80 6.27
CA VAL A 64 -9.04 12.93 7.47
C VAL A 64 -10.48 12.65 7.09
N THR A 65 -11.17 11.83 7.88
CA THR A 65 -12.57 11.48 7.60
C THR A 65 -13.50 12.68 7.70
N ASP A 66 -14.45 12.73 6.77
CA ASP A 66 -15.50 13.74 6.73
C ASP A 66 -16.64 13.47 7.75
N ALA A 67 -17.73 14.23 7.67
CA ALA A 67 -18.89 14.07 8.54
C ALA A 67 -19.59 12.69 8.42
N ALA A 68 -19.44 12.00 7.28
CA ALA A 68 -19.93 10.64 7.07
C ALA A 68 -18.96 9.57 7.59
N GLY A 69 -17.80 9.98 8.10
CA GLY A 69 -16.74 9.10 8.55
C GLY A 69 -15.93 8.53 7.38
N GLU A 70 -15.97 9.15 6.20
CA GLU A 70 -15.39 8.59 4.98
C GLU A 70 -14.13 9.31 4.51
N VAL A 71 -13.23 8.55 3.86
CA VAL A 71 -12.13 9.06 3.03
C VAL A 71 -12.04 8.26 1.72
N LEU A 72 -11.52 8.92 0.68
CA LEU A 72 -11.24 8.31 -0.62
C LEU A 72 -9.81 8.61 -1.05
N PHE A 73 -9.00 7.56 -1.18
CA PHE A 73 -7.67 7.64 -1.76
C PHE A 73 -7.77 7.32 -3.26
N SER A 74 -7.20 8.18 -4.10
CA SER A 74 -7.13 7.92 -5.54
C SER A 74 -6.12 6.81 -5.86
N SER A 75 -6.36 6.08 -6.95
CA SER A 75 -5.38 5.13 -7.47
C SER A 75 -4.10 5.85 -7.96
N ARG A 76 -2.96 5.20 -7.80
CA ARG A 76 -1.66 5.67 -8.31
C ARG A 76 -0.98 4.56 -9.09
N ARG A 77 -0.54 4.90 -10.31
CA ARG A 77 0.13 3.97 -11.22
C ARG A 77 1.31 4.65 -11.90
N GLU A 78 2.40 3.92 -12.04
CA GLU A 78 3.64 4.44 -12.63
C GLU A 78 4.30 3.38 -13.51
N TRP A 79 5.00 3.85 -14.55
CA TRP A 79 5.89 2.99 -15.33
C TRP A 79 7.13 2.66 -14.50
N ARG A 80 7.44 1.37 -14.41
CA ARG A 80 8.62 0.83 -13.72
C ARG A 80 9.38 -0.09 -14.67
N ALA A 81 10.68 -0.20 -14.45
CA ALA A 81 11.53 -1.16 -15.14
C ALA A 81 11.75 -2.36 -14.22
N GLU A 82 11.41 -3.56 -14.67
CA GLU A 82 11.60 -4.82 -13.94
C GLU A 82 12.48 -5.78 -14.74
N THR A 83 13.11 -6.75 -14.07
CA THR A 83 13.89 -7.80 -14.71
C THR A 83 13.32 -9.18 -14.38
N LEU A 84 13.52 -10.15 -15.27
CA LEU A 84 13.09 -11.54 -15.06
C LEU A 84 14.11 -12.31 -14.19
N PHE A 85 14.47 -11.74 -13.05
CA PHE A 85 15.33 -12.34 -12.04
C PHE A 85 14.54 -12.48 -10.71
N ILE A 86 15.00 -13.33 -9.79
CA ILE A 86 14.26 -13.72 -8.56
C ILE A 86 13.77 -12.50 -7.73
N HIS A 87 14.49 -11.38 -7.79
CA HIS A 87 14.12 -10.12 -7.12
C HIS A 87 13.98 -8.94 -8.07
N GLY A 88 13.86 -9.21 -9.37
CA GLY A 88 13.75 -8.20 -10.42
C GLY A 88 12.36 -7.59 -10.55
N ALA A 89 11.35 -8.17 -9.89
CA ALA A 89 9.98 -7.68 -9.84
C ALA A 89 9.63 -7.14 -8.45
N GLN A 90 8.98 -5.98 -8.41
CA GLN A 90 8.46 -5.37 -7.19
C GLN A 90 6.98 -5.71 -7.04
N VAL A 91 6.62 -6.16 -5.85
CA VAL A 91 5.22 -6.37 -5.45
C VAL A 91 4.87 -5.36 -4.38
N PHE A 92 3.78 -4.61 -4.59
CA PHE A 92 3.29 -3.65 -3.61
C PHE A 92 2.31 -4.33 -2.65
N VAL A 93 2.46 -4.02 -1.36
CA VAL A 93 1.57 -4.44 -0.29
C VAL A 93 1.06 -3.20 0.42
N TRP A 94 -0.24 -3.15 0.70
CA TRP A 94 -0.90 -1.97 1.24
C TRP A 94 -1.39 -2.20 2.66
N ARG A 95 -1.33 -1.14 3.47
CA ARG A 95 -1.81 -1.14 4.86
C ARG A 95 -2.56 0.13 5.17
N LEU A 96 -3.57 0.01 6.01
CA LEU A 96 -4.32 1.10 6.62
C LEU A 96 -3.90 1.24 8.08
N CYS A 97 -3.60 2.47 8.47
CA CYS A 97 -3.50 2.87 9.86
C CYS A 97 -4.51 3.97 10.14
N ILE A 98 -5.30 3.85 11.20
CA ILE A 98 -6.36 4.80 11.55
C ILE A 98 -6.19 5.23 12.99
N ALA A 99 -6.01 6.53 13.20
CA ALA A 99 -5.84 7.13 14.51
C ALA A 99 -6.91 8.22 14.75
N LYS A 100 -7.56 8.15 15.91
CA LYS A 100 -8.51 9.15 16.38
C LYS A 100 -8.44 9.27 17.91
N PRO A 101 -8.26 10.48 18.48
CA PRO A 101 -8.23 10.68 19.92
C PRO A 101 -9.43 10.03 20.63
N GLY A 102 -9.17 9.28 21.69
CA GLY A 102 -10.18 8.53 22.46
C GLY A 102 -10.46 7.12 21.94
N TYR A 103 -9.83 6.73 20.83
CA TYR A 103 -9.95 5.40 20.23
C TYR A 103 -8.59 4.70 20.14
N ALA A 104 -8.61 3.38 20.30
CA ALA A 104 -7.48 2.52 20.01
C ALA A 104 -7.14 2.60 18.52
N THR A 105 -5.87 2.83 18.21
CA THR A 105 -5.40 2.93 16.83
C THR A 105 -5.57 1.60 16.11
N TYR A 106 -6.19 1.63 14.94
CA TYR A 106 -6.29 0.47 14.07
C TYR A 106 -5.08 0.42 13.13
N LEU A 107 -4.48 -0.76 12.99
CA LEU A 107 -3.46 -1.04 12.00
C LEU A 107 -3.72 -2.44 11.45
N ASN A 108 -3.96 -2.57 10.15
CA ASN A 108 -3.99 -3.91 9.55
C ASN A 108 -2.55 -4.40 9.31
N LEU A 109 -2.25 -5.56 9.87
CA LEU A 109 -1.04 -6.30 9.51
C LEU A 109 -1.39 -7.18 8.30
N PRO A 110 -0.57 -7.20 7.23
CA PRO A 110 -0.83 -8.08 6.11
C PRO A 110 -0.74 -9.52 6.59
N GLU A 111 -1.85 -10.25 6.56
CA GLU A 111 -1.85 -11.69 6.81
C GLU A 111 -1.36 -12.41 5.53
N PRO A 112 -0.48 -13.42 5.66
CA PRO A 112 -0.03 -14.20 4.51
C PRO A 112 -1.21 -14.78 3.74
N GLY A 113 -1.35 -14.41 2.46
CA GLY A 113 -2.42 -14.90 1.58
C GLY A 113 -3.73 -14.10 1.63
N SER A 114 -3.79 -13.00 2.39
CA SER A 114 -4.93 -12.07 2.36
C SER A 114 -4.75 -10.98 1.31
N ASP A 115 -5.79 -10.74 0.51
CA ASP A 115 -5.84 -9.59 -0.39
C ASP A 115 -6.16 -8.31 0.39
N PHE A 116 -5.60 -7.18 -0.05
CA PHE A 116 -5.91 -5.89 0.53
C PHE A 116 -7.36 -5.49 0.22
N ASN A 117 -8.17 -5.25 1.27
CA ASN A 117 -9.51 -4.75 1.09
C ASN A 117 -9.51 -3.24 0.81
N ALA A 118 -9.77 -2.87 -0.45
CA ALA A 118 -9.83 -1.49 -0.90
C ALA A 118 -11.17 -0.78 -0.62
N ASP A 119 -12.18 -1.49 -0.13
CA ASP A 119 -13.47 -0.93 0.30
C ASP A 119 -13.80 -1.45 1.70
N ALA A 120 -13.33 -0.70 2.71
CA ALA A 120 -13.33 -1.16 4.09
C ALA A 120 -14.18 -0.25 5.00
N THR A 121 -15.04 -0.88 5.81
CA THR A 121 -15.65 -0.23 6.98
C THR A 121 -14.91 -0.71 8.24
N ILE A 122 -14.30 0.22 8.96
CA ILE A 122 -13.49 -0.06 10.16
C ILE A 122 -14.18 0.52 11.40
N ALA A 123 -14.54 -0.36 12.34
CA ALA A 123 -15.06 0.04 13.65
C ALA A 123 -13.90 0.22 14.64
N LEU A 124 -13.68 1.45 15.10
CA LEU A 124 -12.69 1.73 16.13
C LEU A 124 -13.25 1.42 17.52
N GLN A 125 -12.41 0.80 18.35
CA GLN A 125 -12.73 0.55 19.76
C GLN A 125 -12.26 1.73 20.62
N PRO A 126 -12.98 2.09 21.70
CA PRO A 126 -12.49 3.05 22.68
C PRO A 126 -11.13 2.62 23.24
N GLY A 127 -10.20 3.56 23.41
CA GLY A 127 -8.88 3.22 23.93
C GLY A 127 -7.81 4.28 23.72
N ALA A 128 -6.56 3.89 24.00
CA ALA A 128 -5.41 4.76 23.84
C ALA A 128 -5.03 4.91 22.37
N THR A 129 -4.97 6.15 21.90
CA THR A 129 -4.52 6.47 20.56
C THR A 129 -2.99 6.44 20.52
N THR A 130 -2.44 5.54 19.71
CA THR A 130 -1.01 5.52 19.39
C THR A 130 -0.79 6.14 18.00
N PRO A 131 0.35 6.81 17.76
CA PRO A 131 0.67 7.30 16.43
C PRO A 131 0.76 6.16 15.42
N CYS A 132 0.34 6.43 14.19
CA CYS A 132 0.65 5.52 13.07
C CYS A 132 2.17 5.39 12.91
N PRO A 133 2.67 4.20 12.53
CA PRO A 133 4.09 3.94 12.42
C PRO A 133 4.78 4.94 11.50
N SER A 134 5.94 5.40 11.94
CA SER A 134 6.81 6.26 11.14
C SER A 134 7.42 5.47 9.99
N ARG A 135 7.94 6.20 9.00
CA ARG A 135 8.62 5.58 7.85
C ARG A 135 9.82 4.71 8.27
N ALA A 136 10.52 5.10 9.34
CA ALA A 136 11.68 4.37 9.86
C ALA A 136 11.30 3.04 10.52
N GLU A 137 10.12 2.97 11.14
CA GLU A 137 9.59 1.75 11.76
C GLU A 137 8.98 0.78 10.73
N ASN A 138 8.72 1.25 9.50
CA ASN A 138 8.12 0.50 8.40
C ASN A 138 9.12 0.17 7.27
N SER A 139 10.43 0.34 7.47
CA SER A 139 11.49 0.12 6.46
C SER A 139 12.30 -1.15 6.68
#